data_AF-A0A3N4L1Y2-F1
#
_entry.id   AF-A0A3N4L1Y2-F1
#
_cell.length_a   1.000
_cell.length_b   1.000
_cell.length_c   1.000
_cell.angle_alpha   90.00
_cell.angle_beta   90.00
_cell.angle_gamma   90.00
#
_symmetry.space_group_name_H-M   'P 1'
#
loop_
_entity.id
_entity.type
_entity.pdbx_description
1 polymer ?
#
loop_
_entity_poly.entity_id
_entity_poly.type
_entity_poly.pdbx_seq_one_letter_code
_entity_poly.pdbx_strand_id
1 'polypeptide(L)'
;MRSSTLLALTAHVLTAAALVAKDGKTGKLPALGFNSWNAFRCDIHEDKFLIAAQEIIDLGLKDAGYEYINIDDCWSLLSRDNATKRIQPDLEKFPDGISGTADKVHALGLKIGIYSDAGDLTCAGYPGSLGYEEIDAETWDEWGVDYLKYDNCNVPTNWTDEYQYWPEYWYGDHEDQVGGTPAPAGYDWSTSKTALRYNRMRDALLAQSRTLLYSLCNWGHSHVEQWGNQTGQSWRMWGDIVPIWEGKDDYSWGFMPIINHGVFFLEWSNFWGHNDLDMLEVGNGNLTAEETRTHFGIWAALKSPLLIGTPLDVIPEEDLAVLKNWEILAFNQDPTWGAPALPYKWGINPAWTWNQTHPAEFYSGGSERGIHVFMMNTLNKTVTKSAVWGEIPGLKAGKKYEVTDMWTHKKLGSFSKKLDVKLAAHDTAALLVTEVGGKHPFPKPAGLPKPKIYETKPKRWLAPELI
;
A
#
# COMPACT_ATOMS: atom_id res chain seq x y z
N MET A 1 2.30 25.36 -53.72
CA MET A 1 2.74 25.77 -52.38
C MET A 1 1.62 25.50 -51.39
N ARG A 2 1.68 24.39 -50.64
CA ARG A 2 0.90 24.21 -49.41
C ARG A 2 1.86 23.63 -48.39
N SER A 3 2.16 24.45 -47.38
CA SER A 3 3.13 24.17 -46.32
C SER A 3 2.53 23.13 -45.37
N SER A 4 3.27 22.05 -45.13
CA SER A 4 2.95 21.04 -44.12
C SER A 4 3.67 21.43 -42.83
N THR A 5 2.94 22.01 -41.88
CA THR A 5 3.47 22.28 -40.54
C THR A 5 3.47 20.98 -39.74
N LEU A 6 4.65 20.39 -39.55
CA LEU A 6 4.88 19.31 -38.60
C LEU A 6 4.72 19.89 -37.18
N LEU A 7 3.66 19.52 -36.46
CA LEU A 7 3.59 19.74 -35.02
C LEU A 7 4.45 18.66 -34.34
N ALA A 8 5.65 19.04 -33.90
CA ALA A 8 6.44 18.21 -33.01
C ALA A 8 5.77 18.19 -31.63
N LEU A 9 5.13 17.06 -31.27
CA LEU A 9 4.72 16.80 -29.90
C LEU A 9 5.98 16.49 -29.10
N THR A 10 6.44 17.44 -28.28
CA THR A 10 7.43 17.19 -27.24
C THR A 10 6.79 16.29 -26.18
N ALA A 11 7.17 15.01 -26.21
CA ALA A 11 6.89 14.09 -25.13
C ALA A 11 7.57 14.63 -23.86
N HIS A 12 6.78 15.19 -22.95
CA HIS A 12 7.22 15.42 -21.58
C HIS A 12 7.34 14.04 -20.94
N VAL A 13 8.56 13.50 -20.95
CA VAL A 13 8.97 12.49 -20.00
C VAL A 13 8.88 13.20 -18.64
N LEU A 14 7.80 12.95 -17.89
CA LEU A 14 7.86 13.12 -16.44
C LEU A 14 8.90 12.10 -15.98
N THR A 15 10.15 12.55 -15.92
CA THR A 15 11.16 11.91 -15.08
C THR A 15 10.53 11.89 -13.70
N ALA A 16 10.13 10.70 -13.24
CA ALA A 16 9.73 10.48 -11.86
C ALA A 16 10.87 11.02 -10.99
N ALA A 17 10.67 12.23 -10.47
CA ALA A 17 11.64 12.87 -9.62
C ALA A 17 11.52 12.16 -8.28
N ALA A 18 12.48 11.28 -8.02
CA ALA A 18 12.73 10.61 -6.75
C ALA A 18 13.10 11.64 -5.66
N LEU A 19 12.18 12.55 -5.34
CA LEU A 19 12.44 13.69 -4.45
C LEU A 19 12.73 13.25 -3.01
N VAL A 20 12.39 12.03 -2.62
CA VAL A 20 12.39 11.60 -1.20
C VAL A 20 13.53 10.63 -0.85
N ALA A 21 14.14 9.91 -1.80
CA ALA A 21 15.16 8.90 -1.50
C ALA A 21 16.58 9.35 -1.90
N LYS A 22 17.29 10.04 -0.99
CA LYS A 22 18.67 10.54 -1.23
C LYS A 22 19.66 9.44 -1.57
N ASP A 23 19.44 8.24 -1.07
CA ASP A 23 20.31 7.07 -1.26
C ASP A 23 20.08 6.34 -2.59
N GLY A 24 19.05 6.74 -3.36
CA GLY A 24 18.66 6.09 -4.60
C GLY A 24 18.23 4.63 -4.43
N LYS A 25 17.81 4.22 -3.22
CA LYS A 25 17.37 2.84 -2.91
C LYS A 25 16.11 2.76 -2.04
N THR A 26 16.03 3.54 -0.96
CA THR A 26 15.00 3.41 0.07
C THR A 26 13.61 3.74 -0.47
N GLY A 27 12.67 2.79 -0.32
CA GLY A 27 11.29 2.92 -0.80
C GLY A 27 11.10 2.80 -2.31
N LYS A 28 12.13 2.38 -3.08
CA LYS A 28 11.95 2.03 -4.49
C LYS A 28 10.84 1.00 -4.67
N LEU A 29 10.88 -0.05 -3.85
CA LEU A 29 9.92 -1.13 -3.80
C LEU A 29 9.03 -0.96 -2.56
N PRO A 30 7.83 -1.59 -2.51
CA PRO A 30 6.99 -1.55 -1.33
C PRO A 30 7.75 -2.05 -0.10
N ALA A 31 7.54 -1.43 1.06
CA ALA A 31 8.19 -1.85 2.30
C ALA A 31 7.69 -3.23 2.73
N LEU A 32 8.60 -4.07 3.21
CA LEU A 32 8.28 -5.35 3.85
C LEU A 32 8.74 -5.31 5.30
N GLY A 33 7.85 -5.55 6.25
CA GLY A 33 8.21 -5.48 7.66
C GLY A 33 7.13 -5.97 8.61
N PHE A 34 7.21 -5.51 9.84
CA PHE A 34 6.28 -5.70 10.94
C PHE A 34 5.85 -4.34 11.46
N ASN A 35 4.61 -4.22 11.92
CA ASN A 35 4.12 -3.06 12.68
C ASN A 35 3.30 -3.54 13.89
N SER A 36 3.50 -2.91 15.05
CA SER A 36 2.90 -3.33 16.32
C SER A 36 1.39 -3.12 16.44
N TRP A 37 0.76 -2.26 15.64
CA TRP A 37 -0.59 -1.78 15.91
C TRP A 37 -1.65 -2.90 15.93
N ASN A 38 -1.70 -3.71 14.88
CA ASN A 38 -2.67 -4.82 14.78
C ASN A 38 -2.38 -5.95 15.78
N ALA A 39 -1.13 -6.08 16.23
CA ALA A 39 -0.74 -7.10 17.19
C ALA A 39 -1.04 -6.68 18.63
N PHE A 40 -0.78 -5.41 18.97
CA PHE A 40 -0.63 -4.99 20.37
C PHE A 40 -1.34 -3.67 20.73
N ARG A 41 -1.79 -2.87 19.75
CA ARG A 41 -2.34 -1.53 19.99
C ARG A 41 -1.37 -0.70 20.87
N CYS A 42 -1.85 -0.10 21.96
CA CYS A 42 -1.01 0.66 22.89
C CYS A 42 -0.25 -0.20 23.94
N ASP A 43 -0.50 -1.51 24.01
CA ASP A 43 0.21 -2.40 24.94
C ASP A 43 1.58 -2.76 24.35
N ILE A 44 2.50 -1.81 24.30
CA ILE A 44 3.81 -1.97 23.66
C ILE A 44 4.96 -1.70 24.62
N HIS A 45 5.98 -2.56 24.55
CA HIS A 45 7.21 -2.53 25.33
C HIS A 45 8.37 -3.00 24.42
N GLU A 46 9.61 -2.63 24.76
CA GLU A 46 10.81 -2.95 23.96
C GLU A 46 10.91 -4.44 23.65
N ASP A 47 10.60 -5.31 24.61
CA ASP A 47 10.67 -6.76 24.47
C ASP A 47 9.81 -7.29 23.31
N LYS A 48 8.61 -6.75 23.10
CA LYS A 48 7.74 -7.13 21.97
C LYS A 48 8.40 -6.86 20.62
N PHE A 49 9.14 -5.75 20.49
CA PHE A 49 9.86 -5.42 19.26
C PHE A 49 11.11 -6.28 19.08
N LEU A 50 11.83 -6.59 20.16
CA LEU A 50 13.00 -7.47 20.10
C LEU A 50 12.60 -8.93 19.80
N ILE A 51 11.47 -9.40 20.35
CA ILE A 51 10.88 -10.70 20.01
C ILE A 51 10.48 -10.71 18.54
N ALA A 52 9.71 -9.71 18.07
CA ALA A 52 9.34 -9.63 16.66
C ALA A 52 10.57 -9.59 15.73
N ALA A 53 11.61 -8.82 16.09
CA ALA A 53 12.85 -8.75 15.33
C ALA A 53 13.58 -10.11 15.26
N GLN A 54 13.63 -10.84 16.38
CA GLN A 54 14.24 -12.17 16.44
C GLN A 54 13.42 -13.19 15.63
N GLU A 55 12.08 -13.19 15.75
CA GLU A 55 11.20 -14.09 15.00
C GLU A 55 11.21 -13.81 13.50
N ILE A 56 11.36 -12.55 13.07
CA ILE A 56 11.60 -12.24 11.65
C ILE A 56 12.81 -13.01 11.10
N ILE A 57 13.85 -13.23 11.92
CA ILE A 57 15.02 -14.02 11.54
C ILE A 57 14.73 -15.51 11.66
N ASP A 58 14.28 -15.96 12.83
CA ASP A 58 14.16 -17.39 13.15
C ASP A 58 13.10 -18.10 12.29
N LEU A 59 12.04 -17.38 11.89
CA LEU A 59 11.01 -17.88 11.00
C LEU A 59 11.38 -17.77 9.50
N GLY A 60 12.54 -17.16 9.18
CA GLY A 60 13.02 -16.96 7.81
C GLY A 60 12.32 -15.85 7.04
N LEU A 61 11.63 -14.93 7.71
CA LEU A 61 10.96 -13.79 7.08
C LEU A 61 11.98 -12.73 6.59
N LYS A 62 13.11 -12.59 7.28
CA LYS A 62 14.22 -11.74 6.81
C LYS A 62 14.73 -12.15 5.44
N ASP A 63 14.92 -13.46 5.23
CA ASP A 63 15.35 -14.02 3.95
C ASP A 63 14.27 -13.85 2.85
N ALA A 64 13.00 -13.77 3.25
CA ALA A 64 11.89 -13.44 2.36
C ALA A 64 11.79 -11.93 2.04
N GLY A 65 12.55 -11.08 2.74
CA GLY A 65 12.68 -9.65 2.48
C GLY A 65 12.09 -8.73 3.55
N TYR A 66 11.45 -9.26 4.60
CA TYR A 66 10.91 -8.46 5.69
C TYR A 66 12.05 -7.89 6.54
N GLU A 67 12.22 -6.56 6.54
CA GLU A 67 13.38 -5.92 7.17
C GLU A 67 13.03 -4.80 8.16
N TYR A 68 11.82 -4.25 8.13
CA TYR A 68 11.41 -3.17 9.02
C TYR A 68 10.70 -3.69 10.28
N ILE A 69 11.09 -3.22 11.46
CA ILE A 69 10.41 -3.42 12.75
C ILE A 69 9.84 -2.06 13.17
N ASN A 70 8.57 -1.81 12.85
CA ASN A 70 7.95 -0.50 13.03
C ASN A 70 7.22 -0.42 14.37
N ILE A 71 7.60 0.59 15.15
CA ILE A 71 6.90 1.04 16.34
C ILE A 71 5.73 1.92 15.88
N ASP A 72 4.51 1.57 16.31
CA ASP A 72 3.32 2.39 16.08
C ASP A 72 3.04 3.38 17.22
N ASP A 73 1.81 3.86 17.38
CA ASP A 73 1.45 4.84 18.41
C ASP A 73 1.77 4.36 19.85
N CYS A 74 1.65 5.27 20.82
CA CYS A 74 1.75 5.00 22.25
C CYS A 74 3.15 4.69 22.79
N TRP A 75 4.22 5.04 22.06
CA TRP A 75 5.62 4.78 22.46
C TRP A 75 6.24 5.85 23.37
N SER A 76 5.68 7.06 23.39
CA SER A 76 6.25 8.25 24.04
C SER A 76 5.57 8.58 25.38
N LEU A 77 6.11 9.55 26.11
CA LEU A 77 5.39 10.22 27.18
C LEU A 77 4.29 11.14 26.61
N LEU A 78 3.24 11.39 27.40
CA LEU A 78 2.12 12.28 27.02
C LEU A 78 2.48 13.77 26.92
N SER A 79 3.74 14.13 27.10
CA SER A 79 4.20 15.51 27.04
C SER A 79 5.62 15.58 26.50
N ARG A 80 5.87 16.61 25.69
CA ARG A 80 7.22 16.95 25.22
C ARG A 80 8.08 17.43 26.38
N ASP A 81 9.39 17.32 26.20
CA ASP A 81 10.34 17.95 27.10
C ASP A 81 10.12 19.47 27.18
N ASN A 82 10.14 20.03 28.39
CA ASN A 82 9.84 21.45 28.57
C ASN A 82 10.93 22.38 28.01
N ALA A 83 12.20 21.94 27.98
CA ALA A 83 13.33 22.76 27.56
C ALA A 83 13.61 22.61 26.06
N THR A 84 13.80 21.38 25.60
CA THR A 84 14.18 21.01 24.23
C THR A 84 12.99 20.90 23.28
N LYS A 85 11.77 20.75 23.81
CA LYS A 85 10.54 20.47 23.06
C LYS A 85 10.54 19.15 22.29
N ARG A 86 11.53 18.28 22.48
CA ARG A 86 11.56 16.94 21.89
C ARG A 86 10.47 16.05 22.48
N ILE A 87 9.93 15.14 21.66
CA ILE A 87 9.14 14.02 22.16
C ILE A 87 10.07 13.11 22.97
N GLN A 88 9.64 12.68 24.15
CA GLN A 88 10.43 11.79 25.00
C GLN A 88 9.88 10.37 24.91
N PRO A 89 10.74 9.33 24.79
CA PRO A 89 10.28 7.97 24.92
C PRO A 89 9.79 7.70 26.34
N ASP A 90 8.77 6.85 26.45
CA ASP A 90 8.41 6.29 27.75
C ASP A 90 9.47 5.27 28.17
N LEU A 91 10.32 5.63 29.14
CA LEU A 91 11.42 4.79 29.60
C LEU A 91 10.97 3.58 30.43
N GLU A 92 9.70 3.51 30.85
CA GLU A 92 9.17 2.26 31.41
C GLU A 92 8.92 1.23 30.31
N LYS A 93 8.49 1.69 29.12
CA LYS A 93 8.30 0.85 27.93
C LYS A 93 9.60 0.57 27.17
N PHE A 94 10.47 1.57 27.09
CA PHE A 94 11.75 1.53 26.37
C PHE A 94 12.90 1.93 27.31
N PRO A 95 13.40 1.03 28.15
CA PRO A 95 14.39 1.35 29.19
C PRO A 95 15.70 1.98 28.67
N ASP A 96 16.12 1.62 27.46
CA ASP A 96 17.31 2.17 26.80
C ASP A 96 16.97 3.30 25.80
N GLY A 97 15.72 3.78 25.82
CA GLY A 97 15.16 4.69 24.83
C GLY A 97 15.05 4.09 23.42
N ILE A 98 14.49 4.86 22.48
CA ILE A 98 14.35 4.39 21.09
C ILE A 98 15.71 4.15 20.44
N SER A 99 16.73 4.98 20.72
CA SER A 99 18.07 4.77 20.19
C SER A 99 18.69 3.44 20.62
N GLY A 100 18.49 3.03 21.88
CA GLY A 100 18.98 1.73 22.36
C GLY A 100 18.25 0.56 21.71
N THR A 101 16.93 0.68 21.51
CA THR A 101 16.16 -0.32 20.76
C THR A 101 16.58 -0.37 19.30
N ALA A 102 16.84 0.78 18.67
CA ALA A 102 17.34 0.88 17.30
C ALA A 102 18.69 0.15 17.15
N ASP A 103 19.64 0.40 18.04
CA ASP A 103 20.95 -0.27 18.04
C ASP A 103 20.81 -1.80 18.11
N LYS A 104 19.89 -2.31 18.95
CA LYS A 104 19.62 -3.75 19.07
C LYS A 104 19.02 -4.32 17.78
N VAL A 105 18.04 -3.63 17.18
CA VAL A 105 17.43 -4.05 15.91
C VAL A 105 18.44 -3.99 14.75
N HIS A 106 19.28 -2.96 14.69
CA HIS A 106 20.34 -2.84 13.70
C HIS A 106 21.43 -3.90 13.86
N ALA A 107 21.76 -4.30 15.09
CA ALA A 107 22.69 -5.40 15.35
C ALA A 107 22.20 -6.75 14.80
N LEU A 108 20.88 -6.93 14.66
CA LEU A 108 20.24 -8.05 13.98
C LEU A 108 20.21 -7.88 12.44
N GLY A 109 20.72 -6.76 11.92
CA GLY A 109 20.73 -6.40 10.51
C GLY A 109 19.33 -6.14 9.96
N LEU A 110 18.43 -5.63 10.81
CA LEU A 110 17.09 -5.16 10.47
C LEU A 110 17.05 -3.63 10.56
N LYS A 111 15.92 -3.03 10.20
CA LYS A 111 15.64 -1.60 10.25
C LYS A 111 14.56 -1.32 11.29
N ILE A 112 14.57 -0.14 11.89
CA ILE A 112 13.55 0.24 12.86
C ILE A 112 12.72 1.41 12.33
N GLY A 113 11.41 1.34 12.53
CA GLY A 113 10.50 2.44 12.25
C GLY A 113 9.89 3.03 13.50
N ILE A 114 9.42 4.26 13.36
CA ILE A 114 8.66 4.97 14.38
C ILE A 114 7.38 5.57 13.79
N TYR A 115 6.57 6.11 14.68
CA TYR A 115 5.30 6.71 14.38
C TYR A 115 5.19 8.11 15.00
N SER A 116 4.58 9.02 14.24
CA SER A 116 4.09 10.30 14.74
C SER A 116 2.89 10.75 13.89
N ASP A 117 2.43 11.97 14.09
CA ASP A 117 1.21 12.50 13.49
C ASP A 117 1.42 13.91 12.92
N ALA A 118 0.80 14.19 11.77
CA ALA A 118 0.71 15.49 11.12
C ALA A 118 -0.31 16.45 11.78
N GLY A 119 -0.66 16.25 13.04
CA GLY A 119 -1.51 17.08 13.89
C GLY A 119 -0.89 17.39 15.25
N ASP A 120 -1.68 17.98 16.15
CA ASP A 120 -1.20 18.39 17.48
C ASP A 120 -0.94 17.19 18.40
N LEU A 121 -1.72 16.12 18.24
CA LEU A 121 -1.63 14.88 18.97
C LEU A 121 -1.73 13.70 18.01
N THR A 122 -1.10 12.59 18.36
CA THR A 122 -1.33 11.31 17.69
C THR A 122 -2.76 10.83 17.88
N CYS A 123 -3.19 9.86 17.08
CA CYS A 123 -4.51 9.25 17.21
C CYS A 123 -4.80 8.71 18.63
N ALA A 124 -3.80 8.16 19.32
CA ALA A 124 -3.93 7.71 20.72
C ALA A 124 -3.71 8.81 21.78
N GLY A 125 -3.52 10.07 21.36
CA GLY A 125 -3.42 11.23 22.25
C GLY A 125 -2.02 11.55 22.78
N TYR A 126 -0.97 11.02 22.16
CA TYR A 126 0.43 11.34 22.47
C TYR A 126 0.87 12.59 21.67
N PRO A 127 2.02 13.22 21.97
CA PRO A 127 2.47 14.39 21.21
C PRO A 127 2.61 14.11 19.70
N GLY A 128 1.89 14.87 18.87
CA GLY A 128 2.05 14.89 17.42
C GLY A 128 3.12 15.88 16.97
N SER A 129 3.50 15.86 15.69
CA SER A 129 4.67 16.57 15.15
C SER A 129 4.35 17.88 14.40
N LEU A 130 3.08 18.27 14.28
CA LEU A 130 2.72 19.49 13.58
C LEU A 130 3.38 20.73 14.23
N GLY A 131 4.17 21.47 13.45
CA GLY A 131 4.93 22.64 13.93
C GLY A 131 6.24 22.32 14.66
N TYR A 132 6.57 21.03 14.85
CA TYR A 132 7.81 20.55 15.47
C TYR A 132 8.63 19.67 14.50
N GLU A 133 8.34 19.73 13.21
CA GLU A 133 8.84 18.77 12.22
C GLU A 133 10.38 18.72 12.18
N GLU A 134 11.05 19.87 12.27
CA GLU A 134 12.52 19.97 12.27
C GLU A 134 13.15 19.28 13.48
N ILE A 135 12.60 19.52 14.69
CA ILE A 135 13.12 18.97 15.94
C ILE A 135 12.88 17.45 15.99
N ASP A 136 11.70 17.02 15.55
CA ASP A 136 11.35 15.61 15.56
C ASP A 136 12.17 14.84 14.51
N ALA A 137 12.34 15.39 13.29
CA ALA A 137 13.20 14.81 12.26
C ALA A 137 14.66 14.68 12.71
N GLU A 138 15.23 15.70 13.35
CA GLU A 138 16.58 15.63 13.94
C GLU A 138 16.66 14.53 15.00
N THR A 139 15.64 14.41 15.85
CA THR A 139 15.57 13.37 16.89
C THR A 139 15.54 11.96 16.28
N TRP A 140 14.78 11.75 15.20
CA TRP A 140 14.74 10.47 14.49
C TRP A 140 16.08 10.11 13.84
N ASP A 141 16.78 11.10 13.28
CA ASP A 141 18.13 10.93 12.72
C ASP A 141 19.12 10.49 13.81
N GLU A 142 19.13 11.20 14.94
CA GLU A 142 19.98 10.93 16.10
C GLU A 142 19.73 9.54 16.70
N TRP A 143 18.47 9.11 16.77
CA TRP A 143 18.10 7.79 17.29
C TRP A 143 18.31 6.65 16.30
N GLY A 144 18.66 6.96 15.05
CA GLY A 144 18.89 5.94 14.02
C GLY A 144 17.62 5.31 13.46
N VAL A 145 16.49 6.02 13.49
CA VAL A 145 15.24 5.54 12.89
C VAL A 145 15.35 5.50 11.36
N ASP A 146 14.85 4.43 10.72
CA ASP A 146 14.93 4.22 9.27
C ASP A 146 13.59 4.37 8.54
N TYR A 147 12.47 4.45 9.28
CA TYR A 147 11.11 4.52 8.74
C TYR A 147 10.24 5.43 9.63
N LEU A 148 9.41 6.28 9.02
CA LEU A 148 8.39 7.07 9.71
C LEU A 148 7.01 6.78 9.13
N LYS A 149 6.11 6.20 9.94
CA LYS A 149 4.66 6.27 9.72
C LYS A 149 4.16 7.61 10.25
N TYR A 150 3.46 8.38 9.42
CA TYR A 150 3.07 9.74 9.77
C TYR A 150 1.57 9.94 9.58
N ASP A 151 0.84 10.03 10.68
CA ASP A 151 -0.61 9.97 10.74
C ASP A 151 -1.30 11.33 10.54
N ASN A 152 -2.62 11.37 10.67
CA ASN A 152 -3.46 12.50 10.27
C ASN A 152 -4.54 12.87 11.30
N CYS A 153 -4.41 12.44 12.56
CA CYS A 153 -5.35 12.79 13.62
C CYS A 153 -5.13 14.21 14.16
N ASN A 154 -6.10 14.70 14.95
CA ASN A 154 -6.01 15.95 15.73
C ASN A 154 -5.45 17.17 14.97
N VAL A 155 -5.84 17.34 13.70
CA VAL A 155 -5.45 18.50 12.89
C VAL A 155 -6.20 19.75 13.41
N PRO A 156 -5.50 20.79 13.89
CA PRO A 156 -6.15 21.99 14.41
C PRO A 156 -6.87 22.77 13.30
N THR A 157 -7.90 23.53 13.66
CA THR A 157 -8.81 24.19 12.70
C THR A 157 -8.10 25.11 11.70
N ASN A 158 -7.01 25.78 12.10
CA ASN A 158 -6.23 26.63 11.20
C ASN A 158 -5.44 25.83 10.15
N TRP A 159 -5.28 24.51 10.35
CA TRP A 159 -4.59 23.57 9.46
C TRP A 159 -5.53 22.59 8.74
N THR A 160 -6.84 22.64 8.99
CA THR A 160 -7.84 21.88 8.23
C THR A 160 -7.96 22.40 6.80
N ASP A 161 -8.12 21.50 5.83
CA ASP A 161 -8.36 21.85 4.44
C ASP A 161 -9.64 22.66 4.26
N GLU A 162 -9.61 23.58 3.28
CA GLU A 162 -10.78 24.39 2.90
C GLU A 162 -11.85 23.52 2.22
N TYR A 163 -11.37 22.56 1.43
CA TYR A 163 -12.19 21.67 0.64
C TYR A 163 -11.98 20.21 1.04
N GLN A 164 -12.99 19.40 0.78
CA GLN A 164 -12.92 17.95 0.92
C GLN A 164 -12.94 17.28 -0.44
N TYR A 165 -12.27 16.13 -0.49
CA TYR A 165 -12.29 15.30 -1.66
C TYR A 165 -13.55 14.44 -1.61
N TRP A 166 -14.29 14.37 -2.72
CA TRP A 166 -15.31 13.33 -2.90
C TRP A 166 -14.79 12.37 -3.98
N PRO A 167 -14.49 11.09 -3.65
CA PRO A 167 -15.27 10.19 -2.81
C PRO A 167 -14.58 9.74 -1.49
N GLU A 168 -13.85 10.61 -0.80
CA GLU A 168 -13.17 10.35 0.49
C GLU A 168 -14.09 9.72 1.56
N TYR A 169 -15.41 9.95 1.46
CA TYR A 169 -16.47 9.37 2.29
C TYR A 169 -17.48 8.53 1.50
N TRP A 170 -17.10 7.96 0.36
CA TRP A 170 -18.06 7.24 -0.47
C TRP A 170 -18.34 5.88 0.16
N TYR A 171 -19.52 5.76 0.78
CA TYR A 171 -20.12 4.52 1.28
C TYR A 171 -21.14 3.95 0.26
N GLY A 172 -21.09 4.38 -1.01
CA GLY A 172 -22.06 4.06 -2.06
C GLY A 172 -22.90 5.26 -2.49
N ASP A 173 -23.99 5.00 -3.22
CA ASP A 173 -24.79 5.96 -4.02
C ASP A 173 -25.48 7.11 -3.26
N HIS A 174 -25.15 7.33 -1.98
CA HIS A 174 -25.72 8.42 -1.19
C HIS A 174 -24.78 9.63 -1.20
N GLU A 175 -25.18 10.66 -1.96
CA GLU A 175 -24.70 12.06 -1.88
C GLU A 175 -24.90 12.70 -0.49
N ASP A 176 -25.44 11.96 0.48
CA ASP A 176 -25.95 12.47 1.74
C ASP A 176 -24.99 12.26 2.94
N GLN A 177 -23.68 12.03 2.72
CA GLN A 177 -22.71 12.21 3.82
C GLN A 177 -22.30 13.68 3.92
N VAL A 178 -23.19 14.38 4.62
CA VAL A 178 -23.24 15.82 4.84
C VAL A 178 -22.13 16.28 5.77
N GLY A 179 -21.12 16.97 5.24
CA GLY A 179 -20.21 17.75 6.08
C GLY A 179 -18.92 18.19 5.42
N GLY A 180 -18.92 19.34 4.75
CA GLY A 180 -17.73 20.01 4.23
C GLY A 180 -18.00 20.73 2.92
N THR A 181 -16.99 21.41 2.39
CA THR A 181 -17.09 22.13 1.11
C THR A 181 -16.45 21.25 0.03
N PRO A 182 -17.19 20.77 -0.99
CA PRO A 182 -16.58 20.03 -2.09
C PRO A 182 -15.55 20.90 -2.81
N ALA A 183 -14.42 20.32 -3.19
CA ALA A 183 -13.42 21.04 -3.97
C ALA A 183 -13.96 21.48 -5.33
N PRO A 184 -13.64 22.70 -5.80
CA PRO A 184 -14.00 23.11 -7.15
C PRO A 184 -13.29 22.23 -8.19
N ALA A 185 -13.91 22.05 -9.35
CA ALA A 185 -13.32 21.26 -10.43
C ALA A 185 -11.93 21.79 -10.81
N GLY A 186 -10.92 20.91 -10.79
CA GLY A 186 -9.54 21.28 -11.08
C GLY A 186 -8.79 21.92 -9.92
N TYR A 187 -9.31 21.85 -8.69
CA TYR A 187 -8.55 22.19 -7.49
C TYR A 187 -7.24 21.39 -7.44
N ASP A 188 -6.15 22.09 -7.14
CA ASP A 188 -4.82 21.50 -7.04
C ASP A 188 -4.56 21.04 -5.60
N TRP A 189 -4.76 19.75 -5.36
CA TRP A 189 -4.60 19.14 -4.05
C TRP A 189 -3.17 19.16 -3.51
N SER A 190 -2.16 19.35 -4.37
CA SER A 190 -0.78 19.54 -3.92
C SER A 190 -0.58 20.86 -3.14
N THR A 191 -1.54 21.78 -3.23
CA THR A 191 -1.56 23.06 -2.51
C THR A 191 -2.47 23.06 -1.28
N SER A 192 -3.12 21.92 -0.98
CA SER A 192 -3.94 21.76 0.21
C SER A 192 -3.11 21.89 1.50
N LYS A 193 -3.77 22.19 2.62
CA LYS A 193 -3.09 22.22 3.92
C LYS A 193 -2.63 20.83 4.32
N THR A 194 -3.37 19.78 3.97
CA THR A 194 -2.91 18.40 4.13
C THR A 194 -1.59 18.15 3.41
N ALA A 195 -1.52 18.43 2.10
CA ALA A 195 -0.26 18.30 1.37
C ALA A 195 0.87 19.15 2.00
N LEU A 196 0.57 20.37 2.46
CA LEU A 196 1.53 21.23 3.13
C LEU A 196 2.05 20.63 4.45
N ARG A 197 1.20 20.02 5.29
CA ARG A 197 1.62 19.37 6.55
C ARG A 197 2.58 18.22 6.30
N TYR A 198 2.27 17.37 5.33
CA TYR A 198 3.14 16.26 4.94
C TYR A 198 4.44 16.74 4.28
N ASN A 199 4.38 17.79 3.46
CA ASN A 199 5.57 18.39 2.84
C ASN A 199 6.53 19.01 3.88
N ARG A 200 6.01 19.58 4.98
CA ARG A 200 6.86 20.11 6.06
C ARG A 200 7.71 19.02 6.70
N MET A 201 7.11 17.87 7.00
CA MET A 201 7.85 16.73 7.53
C MET A 201 8.80 16.13 6.49
N ARG A 202 8.40 15.99 5.22
CA ARG A 202 9.32 15.61 4.13
C ARG A 202 10.56 16.51 4.11
N ASP A 203 10.36 17.83 4.11
CA ASP A 203 11.46 18.79 4.02
C ASP A 203 12.38 18.70 5.25
N ALA A 204 11.81 18.49 6.44
CA ALA A 204 12.56 18.27 7.67
C ALA A 204 13.39 16.97 7.63
N LEU A 205 12.82 15.86 7.14
CA LEU A 205 13.54 14.59 6.92
C LEU A 205 14.64 14.74 5.86
N LEU A 206 14.37 15.48 4.78
CA LEU A 206 15.35 15.80 3.74
C LEU A 206 16.47 16.72 4.24
N ALA A 207 16.36 17.36 5.40
CA ALA A 207 17.47 18.09 6.00
C ALA A 207 18.45 17.18 6.76
N GLN A 208 18.04 15.96 7.12
CA GLN A 208 18.82 15.06 7.97
C GLN A 208 19.83 14.21 7.20
N SER A 209 20.76 13.59 7.93
CA SER A 209 21.85 12.80 7.34
C SER A 209 21.39 11.42 6.86
N ARG A 210 20.53 10.75 7.64
CA ARG A 210 19.91 9.46 7.34
C ARG A 210 18.73 9.65 6.39
N THR A 211 18.55 8.68 5.50
CA THR A 211 17.35 8.59 4.66
C THR A 211 16.34 7.72 5.37
N LEU A 212 15.14 8.26 5.64
CA LEU A 212 14.02 7.50 6.20
C LEU A 212 13.03 7.17 5.08
N LEU A 213 12.42 5.98 5.16
CA LEU A 213 11.21 5.68 4.41
C LEU A 213 10.05 6.45 5.06
N TYR A 214 9.41 7.32 4.31
CA TYR A 214 8.33 8.19 4.76
C TYR A 214 6.97 7.69 4.26
N SER A 215 6.15 7.21 5.18
CA SER A 215 4.84 6.60 4.94
C SER A 215 3.73 7.53 5.40
N LEU A 216 2.93 8.00 4.47
CA LEU A 216 1.84 8.95 4.71
C LEU A 216 0.59 8.18 5.17
N CYS A 217 0.26 8.23 6.45
CA CYS A 217 -0.94 7.61 7.00
C CYS A 217 -2.08 8.65 7.02
N ASN A 218 -2.51 9.08 5.83
CA ASN A 218 -3.58 10.06 5.68
C ASN A 218 -4.87 9.46 5.11
N TRP A 219 -5.01 8.14 5.09
CA TRP A 219 -6.24 7.42 4.77
C TRP A 219 -6.90 7.75 3.41
N GLY A 220 -6.10 8.15 2.42
CA GLY A 220 -6.59 8.56 1.09
C GLY A 220 -7.06 10.01 1.05
N HIS A 221 -6.94 10.73 2.17
CA HIS A 221 -7.46 12.07 2.30
C HIS A 221 -6.79 13.05 1.32
N SER A 222 -7.56 14.06 0.91
CA SER A 222 -7.06 15.19 0.12
C SER A 222 -6.36 14.75 -1.19
N HIS A 223 -6.89 13.70 -1.84
CA HIS A 223 -6.35 13.14 -3.09
C HIS A 223 -4.84 12.88 -3.04
N VAL A 224 -4.38 12.20 -1.99
CA VAL A 224 -2.95 11.93 -1.77
C VAL A 224 -2.27 11.28 -2.95
N GLU A 225 -2.98 10.48 -3.76
CA GLU A 225 -2.41 9.86 -4.95
C GLU A 225 -1.84 10.90 -5.95
N GLN A 226 -2.38 12.13 -5.98
CA GLN A 226 -1.96 13.17 -6.92
C GLN A 226 -0.62 13.82 -6.55
N TRP A 227 -0.28 13.85 -5.26
CA TRP A 227 0.87 14.59 -4.74
C TRP A 227 1.82 13.75 -3.88
N GLY A 228 1.37 12.61 -3.35
CA GLY A 228 2.09 11.76 -2.40
C GLY A 228 3.45 11.29 -2.90
N ASN A 229 3.59 11.01 -4.21
CA ASN A 229 4.87 10.60 -4.81
C ASN A 229 5.93 11.72 -4.84
N GLN A 230 5.52 12.99 -4.65
CA GLN A 230 6.45 14.10 -4.46
C GLN A 230 6.79 14.31 -2.97
N THR A 231 6.19 13.52 -2.09
CA THR A 231 6.20 13.73 -0.65
C THR A 231 6.80 12.58 0.15
N GLY A 232 6.30 11.36 -0.02
CA GLY A 232 6.83 10.15 0.61
C GLY A 232 6.80 8.95 -0.32
N GLN A 233 7.17 7.79 0.22
CA GLN A 233 7.35 6.56 -0.54
C GLN A 233 6.12 5.65 -0.52
N SER A 234 5.19 5.88 0.40
CA SER A 234 3.88 5.24 0.42
C SER A 234 2.83 6.17 1.02
N TRP A 235 1.56 5.94 0.67
CA TRP A 235 0.44 6.68 1.23
C TRP A 235 -0.78 5.77 1.41
N ARG A 236 -1.33 5.76 2.62
CA ARG A 236 -2.55 5.02 2.97
C ARG A 236 -3.68 5.51 2.08
N MET A 237 -4.41 4.58 1.48
CA MET A 237 -5.47 4.88 0.52
C MET A 237 -6.87 4.93 1.14
N TRP A 238 -7.02 4.40 2.35
CA TRP A 238 -8.31 4.28 3.01
C TRP A 238 -8.14 4.24 4.53
N GLY A 239 -9.26 4.30 5.25
CA GLY A 239 -9.31 4.13 6.71
C GLY A 239 -8.73 2.79 7.16
N ASP A 240 -8.52 2.66 8.47
CA ASP A 240 -7.82 1.52 9.08
C ASP A 240 -8.48 0.19 8.75
N ILE A 241 -7.68 -0.86 8.65
CA ILE A 241 -8.13 -2.23 8.42
C ILE A 241 -8.59 -2.90 9.72
N VAL A 242 -9.47 -3.89 9.59
CA VAL A 242 -9.85 -4.83 10.66
C VAL A 242 -10.02 -6.23 10.03
N PRO A 243 -9.78 -7.35 10.75
CA PRO A 243 -9.76 -8.70 10.17
C PRO A 243 -11.17 -9.25 9.88
N ILE A 244 -11.92 -8.57 9.00
CA ILE A 244 -13.23 -8.99 8.49
C ILE A 244 -13.27 -8.85 6.97
N TRP A 245 -14.08 -9.68 6.33
CA TRP A 245 -14.18 -9.71 4.86
C TRP A 245 -14.84 -8.45 4.26
N GLU A 246 -15.99 -8.05 4.82
CA GLU A 246 -16.85 -6.97 4.31
C GLU A 246 -17.26 -6.02 5.44
N GLY A 247 -17.67 -4.81 5.06
CA GLY A 247 -18.22 -3.83 5.99
C GLY A 247 -17.15 -3.12 6.83
N LYS A 248 -17.54 -2.76 8.05
CA LYS A 248 -16.69 -2.03 8.98
C LYS A 248 -16.96 -2.45 10.43
N ASP A 249 -15.95 -2.32 11.27
CA ASP A 249 -16.08 -2.39 12.72
C ASP A 249 -15.55 -1.07 13.30
N ASP A 250 -16.43 -0.34 13.98
CA ASP A 250 -16.20 1.04 14.42
C ASP A 250 -15.71 1.99 13.30
N TYR A 251 -14.45 2.43 13.37
CA TYR A 251 -13.77 3.29 12.39
C TYR A 251 -12.92 2.50 11.38
N SER A 252 -12.78 1.18 11.56
CA SER A 252 -11.94 0.31 10.74
C SER A 252 -12.77 -0.52 9.75
N TRP A 253 -12.15 -0.96 8.67
CA TRP A 253 -12.79 -1.46 7.45
C TRP A 253 -12.33 -2.87 7.12
N GLY A 254 -13.26 -3.67 6.61
CA GLY A 254 -12.94 -4.97 6.05
C GLY A 254 -12.16 -4.87 4.74
N PHE A 255 -11.77 -6.03 4.21
CA PHE A 255 -10.91 -6.11 3.02
C PHE A 255 -11.60 -5.59 1.75
N MET A 256 -12.86 -5.97 1.53
CA MET A 256 -13.56 -5.61 0.28
C MET A 256 -13.71 -4.09 0.09
N PRO A 257 -14.08 -3.29 1.10
CA PRO A 257 -14.08 -1.82 0.99
C PRO A 257 -12.72 -1.22 0.64
N ILE A 258 -11.64 -1.68 1.29
CA ILE A 258 -10.28 -1.17 1.05
C ILE A 258 -9.82 -1.49 -0.37
N ILE A 259 -9.98 -2.76 -0.80
CA ILE A 259 -9.66 -3.17 -2.18
C ILE A 259 -10.49 -2.34 -3.16
N ASN A 260 -11.80 -2.22 -2.94
CA ASN A 260 -12.69 -1.48 -3.82
C ASN A 260 -12.25 -0.02 -4.00
N HIS A 261 -11.78 0.65 -2.93
CA HIS A 261 -11.27 2.01 -3.07
C HIS A 261 -9.93 2.02 -3.82
N GLY A 262 -8.96 1.23 -3.36
CA GLY A 262 -7.59 1.23 -3.88
C GLY A 262 -7.49 0.95 -5.38
N VAL A 263 -8.37 0.10 -5.94
CA VAL A 263 -8.32 -0.28 -7.36
C VAL A 263 -8.52 0.87 -8.34
N PHE A 264 -9.17 1.95 -7.93
CA PHE A 264 -9.40 3.12 -8.79
C PHE A 264 -8.20 4.05 -8.90
N PHE A 265 -7.18 3.86 -8.07
CA PHE A 265 -6.01 4.75 -7.97
C PHE A 265 -4.69 4.06 -8.29
N LEU A 266 -4.71 2.82 -8.79
CA LEU A 266 -3.50 2.02 -9.04
C LEU A 266 -2.55 2.61 -10.09
N GLU A 267 -3.04 3.52 -10.96
CA GLU A 267 -2.20 4.18 -11.96
C GLU A 267 -1.15 5.14 -11.35
N TRP A 268 -1.35 5.55 -10.10
CA TRP A 268 -0.44 6.40 -9.35
C TRP A 268 0.63 5.62 -8.58
N SER A 269 0.45 4.30 -8.45
CA SER A 269 1.40 3.41 -7.78
C SER A 269 2.49 2.94 -8.74
N ASN A 270 3.75 3.16 -8.36
CA ASN A 270 4.92 2.71 -9.12
C ASN A 270 6.18 2.70 -8.23
N PHE A 271 7.36 2.51 -8.82
CA PHE A 271 8.61 2.74 -8.11
C PHE A 271 8.59 4.08 -7.37
N TRP A 272 9.08 4.07 -6.12
CA TRP A 272 9.20 5.22 -5.22
C TRP A 272 7.90 5.76 -4.63
N GLY A 273 6.74 5.23 -5.01
CA GLY A 273 5.46 5.74 -4.52
C GLY A 273 4.38 4.68 -4.65
N HIS A 274 4.00 4.11 -3.52
CA HIS A 274 3.10 2.97 -3.46
C HIS A 274 1.82 3.31 -2.72
N ASN A 275 0.68 2.99 -3.33
CA ASN A 275 -0.60 2.98 -2.64
C ASN A 275 -0.54 1.97 -1.49
N ASP A 276 -0.81 2.42 -0.27
CA ASP A 276 -0.80 1.59 0.94
C ASP A 276 -2.25 1.21 1.32
N LEU A 277 -2.53 -0.09 1.27
CA LEU A 277 -3.82 -0.68 1.60
C LEU A 277 -3.95 -1.03 3.08
N ASP A 278 -3.06 -0.47 3.91
CA ASP A 278 -2.91 -0.74 5.33
C ASP A 278 -2.21 -2.07 5.66
N MET A 279 -1.87 -2.21 6.94
CA MET A 279 -1.15 -3.34 7.51
C MET A 279 -1.87 -4.68 7.28
N LEU A 280 -1.09 -5.76 7.30
CA LEU A 280 -1.63 -7.11 7.15
C LEU A 280 -2.35 -7.55 8.43
N GLU A 281 -3.37 -8.38 8.22
CA GLU A 281 -4.21 -9.02 9.25
C GLU A 281 -4.05 -10.55 9.21
N VAL A 282 -3.02 -11.03 8.51
CA VAL A 282 -2.65 -12.45 8.46
C VAL A 282 -2.29 -12.89 9.88
N GLY A 283 -2.92 -13.96 10.39
CA GLY A 283 -2.78 -14.42 11.77
C GLY A 283 -3.73 -13.78 12.78
N ASN A 284 -4.57 -12.84 12.36
CA ASN A 284 -5.48 -12.11 13.26
C ASN A 284 -6.96 -12.45 13.02
N GLY A 285 -7.78 -12.23 14.05
CA GLY A 285 -9.23 -12.43 13.98
C GLY A 285 -9.63 -13.88 13.69
N ASN A 286 -10.70 -14.05 12.92
CA ASN A 286 -11.24 -15.37 12.53
C ASN A 286 -11.21 -15.56 11.00
N LEU A 287 -10.20 -15.01 10.33
CA LEU A 287 -10.05 -15.15 8.89
C LEU A 287 -9.92 -16.63 8.51
N THR A 288 -10.66 -17.04 7.50
CA THR A 288 -10.47 -18.36 6.89
C THR A 288 -9.16 -18.42 6.11
N ALA A 289 -8.63 -19.62 5.86
CA ALA A 289 -7.41 -19.78 5.07
C ALA A 289 -7.55 -19.17 3.65
N GLU A 290 -8.76 -19.22 3.08
CA GLU A 290 -9.13 -18.58 1.82
C GLU A 290 -9.05 -17.05 1.89
N GLU A 291 -9.62 -16.45 2.93
CA GLU A 291 -9.59 -15.00 3.16
C GLU A 291 -8.18 -14.50 3.44
N THR A 292 -7.38 -15.24 4.21
CA THR A 292 -5.95 -14.97 4.44
C THR A 292 -5.18 -14.96 3.12
N ARG A 293 -5.38 -15.97 2.25
CA ARG A 293 -4.75 -16.01 0.92
C ARG A 293 -5.18 -14.83 0.06
N THR A 294 -6.46 -14.48 0.06
CA THR A 294 -6.95 -13.33 -0.69
C THR A 294 -6.36 -12.02 -0.16
N HIS A 295 -6.37 -11.80 1.15
CA HIS A 295 -5.79 -10.62 1.78
C HIS A 295 -4.34 -10.41 1.35
N PHE A 296 -3.48 -11.39 1.66
CA PHE A 296 -2.07 -11.30 1.32
C PHE A 296 -1.82 -11.21 -0.20
N GLY A 297 -2.50 -12.06 -0.97
CA GLY A 297 -2.32 -12.16 -2.41
C GLY A 297 -2.71 -10.87 -3.13
N ILE A 298 -3.81 -10.23 -2.74
CA ILE A 298 -4.27 -8.98 -3.35
C ILE A 298 -3.43 -7.80 -2.87
N TRP A 299 -3.05 -7.71 -1.59
CA TRP A 299 -2.14 -6.65 -1.12
C TRP A 299 -0.81 -6.68 -1.90
N ALA A 300 -0.25 -7.88 -2.08
CA ALA A 300 0.97 -8.06 -2.84
C ALA A 300 0.78 -7.74 -4.33
N ALA A 301 -0.33 -8.17 -4.94
CA ALA A 301 -0.67 -7.90 -6.34
C ALA A 301 -0.86 -6.40 -6.62
N LEU A 302 -1.41 -5.66 -5.66
CA LEU A 302 -1.62 -4.21 -5.78
C LEU A 302 -0.39 -3.40 -5.36
N LYS A 303 0.72 -4.08 -5.02
CA LYS A 303 1.99 -3.48 -4.59
C LYS A 303 1.85 -2.56 -3.39
N SER A 304 0.96 -2.92 -2.45
CA SER A 304 0.96 -2.32 -1.12
C SER A 304 2.27 -2.66 -0.39
N PRO A 305 2.74 -1.81 0.53
CA PRO A 305 3.60 -2.26 1.62
C PRO A 305 2.98 -3.48 2.31
N LEU A 306 3.81 -4.45 2.69
CA LEU A 306 3.39 -5.68 3.38
C LEU A 306 3.96 -5.64 4.79
N LEU A 307 3.23 -5.00 5.69
CA LEU A 307 3.59 -4.86 7.10
C LEU A 307 2.80 -5.89 7.92
N ILE A 308 3.48 -6.89 8.45
CA ILE A 308 2.91 -7.92 9.32
C ILE A 308 2.37 -7.26 10.59
N GLY A 309 1.13 -7.57 10.93
CA GLY A 309 0.43 -6.99 12.08
C GLY A 309 0.03 -8.01 13.14
N THR A 310 0.74 -9.13 13.26
CA THR A 310 0.41 -10.22 14.20
C THR A 310 1.60 -10.57 15.09
N PRO A 311 1.41 -11.00 16.36
CA PRO A 311 2.51 -11.49 17.19
C PRO A 311 3.16 -12.74 16.55
N LEU A 312 4.44 -12.62 16.21
CA LEU A 312 5.15 -13.65 15.44
C LEU A 312 5.57 -14.88 16.25
N ASP A 313 5.71 -14.75 17.56
CA ASP A 313 6.06 -15.84 18.48
C ASP A 313 4.95 -16.89 18.63
N VAL A 314 3.73 -16.56 18.18
CA VAL A 314 2.55 -17.43 18.23
C VAL A 314 1.84 -17.55 16.87
N ILE A 315 2.49 -17.15 15.77
CA ILE A 315 1.88 -17.21 14.44
C ILE A 315 1.64 -18.67 14.00
N PRO A 316 0.46 -19.01 13.46
CA PRO A 316 0.21 -20.33 12.87
C PRO A 316 1.12 -20.62 11.68
N GLU A 317 1.50 -21.90 11.48
CA GLU A 317 2.40 -22.31 10.40
C GLU A 317 1.80 -22.04 9.00
N GLU A 318 0.48 -22.20 8.87
CA GLU A 318 -0.27 -21.92 7.64
C GLU A 318 -0.23 -20.44 7.25
N ASP A 319 -0.33 -19.53 8.22
CA ASP A 319 -0.29 -18.09 8.01
C ASP A 319 1.14 -17.63 7.71
N LEU A 320 2.12 -18.18 8.43
CA LEU A 320 3.53 -17.97 8.13
C LEU A 320 3.91 -18.44 6.71
N ALA A 321 3.34 -19.54 6.23
CA ALA A 321 3.55 -20.01 4.87
C ALA A 321 2.99 -19.03 3.82
N VAL A 322 1.86 -18.36 4.11
CA VAL A 322 1.32 -17.29 3.25
C VAL A 322 2.28 -16.12 3.20
N LEU A 323 2.74 -15.63 4.36
CA LEU A 323 3.69 -14.50 4.44
C LEU A 323 5.01 -14.78 3.70
N LYS A 324 5.47 -16.04 3.69
CA LYS A 324 6.71 -16.44 2.99
C LYS A 324 6.52 -16.87 1.54
N ASN A 325 5.35 -16.64 0.93
CA ASN A 325 5.13 -17.08 -0.45
C ASN A 325 6.04 -16.31 -1.43
N TRP A 326 7.16 -16.96 -1.80
CA TRP A 326 8.22 -16.33 -2.59
C TRP A 326 7.75 -15.93 -4.01
N GLU A 327 6.75 -16.60 -4.59
CA GLU A 327 6.29 -16.27 -5.93
C GLU A 327 5.44 -15.02 -5.97
N ILE A 328 4.62 -14.82 -4.93
CA ILE A 328 3.81 -13.62 -4.74
C ILE A 328 4.70 -12.45 -4.30
N LEU A 329 5.62 -12.67 -3.36
CA LEU A 329 6.60 -11.66 -2.95
C LEU A 329 7.47 -11.18 -4.11
N ALA A 330 7.92 -12.10 -4.99
CA ALA A 330 8.71 -11.73 -6.17
C ALA A 330 7.97 -10.78 -7.13
N PHE A 331 6.62 -10.81 -7.18
CA PHE A 331 5.85 -9.85 -7.95
C PHE A 331 5.82 -8.48 -7.28
N ASN A 332 5.52 -8.45 -5.98
CA ASN A 332 5.48 -7.23 -5.18
C ASN A 332 6.84 -6.51 -5.22
N GLN A 333 7.92 -7.28 -5.04
CA GLN A 333 9.32 -6.83 -4.97
C GLN A 333 10.05 -6.84 -6.33
N ASP A 334 9.33 -6.77 -7.45
CA ASP A 334 9.99 -6.79 -8.77
C ASP A 334 10.87 -5.53 -8.99
N PRO A 335 12.19 -5.67 -9.21
CA PRO A 335 13.11 -4.53 -9.31
C PRO A 335 13.07 -3.80 -10.66
N THR A 336 12.39 -4.38 -11.66
CA THR A 336 12.31 -3.90 -13.05
C THR A 336 10.93 -3.38 -13.41
N TRP A 337 9.86 -3.95 -12.84
CA TRP A 337 8.48 -3.60 -13.09
C TRP A 337 7.87 -2.96 -11.86
N GLY A 338 7.85 -1.62 -11.80
CA GLY A 338 7.32 -0.91 -10.64
C GLY A 338 5.80 -0.89 -10.53
N ALA A 339 5.08 -1.02 -11.65
CA ALA A 339 3.61 -0.97 -11.67
C ALA A 339 2.96 -2.18 -10.99
N PRO A 340 1.81 -2.01 -10.32
CA PRO A 340 1.03 -3.11 -9.74
C PRO A 340 0.30 -3.93 -10.81
N ALA A 341 -0.35 -5.02 -10.37
CA ALA A 341 -1.35 -5.68 -11.18
C ALA A 341 -2.59 -4.78 -11.31
N LEU A 342 -3.12 -4.63 -12.53
CA LEU A 342 -4.28 -3.80 -12.81
C LEU A 342 -5.52 -4.66 -13.06
N PRO A 343 -6.72 -4.21 -12.66
CA PRO A 343 -7.95 -4.91 -12.97
C PRO A 343 -8.20 -4.89 -14.47
N TYR A 344 -8.36 -6.06 -15.08
CA TYR A 344 -8.74 -6.18 -16.50
C TYR A 344 -10.21 -6.61 -16.67
N LYS A 345 -10.86 -7.08 -15.60
CA LYS A 345 -12.28 -7.44 -15.59
C LYS A 345 -12.84 -7.37 -14.16
N TRP A 346 -14.00 -6.73 -14.00
CA TRP A 346 -14.65 -6.60 -12.69
C TRP A 346 -15.35 -7.88 -12.24
N GLY A 347 -15.82 -8.70 -13.17
CA GLY A 347 -16.42 -9.99 -12.85
C GLY A 347 -17.94 -9.88 -12.74
N ILE A 348 -18.50 -10.02 -11.54
CA ILE A 348 -19.96 -9.94 -11.38
C ILE A 348 -20.53 -8.56 -11.74
N ASN A 349 -19.72 -7.52 -11.57
CA ASN A 349 -20.10 -6.14 -11.88
C ASN A 349 -19.58 -5.71 -13.26
N PRO A 350 -20.24 -4.73 -13.91
CA PRO A 350 -19.68 -4.04 -15.07
C PRO A 350 -18.29 -3.46 -14.76
N ALA A 351 -17.46 -3.29 -15.80
CA ALA A 351 -16.16 -2.66 -15.65
C ALA A 351 -16.29 -1.26 -15.00
N TRP A 352 -15.34 -0.92 -14.12
CA TRP A 352 -15.30 0.34 -13.37
C TRP A 352 -16.48 0.59 -12.43
N THR A 353 -17.18 -0.46 -11.99
CA THR A 353 -18.19 -0.33 -10.95
C THR A 353 -17.53 -0.23 -9.59
N TRP A 354 -17.87 0.81 -8.84
CA TRP A 354 -17.50 0.94 -7.43
C TRP A 354 -18.50 0.13 -6.60
N ASN A 355 -18.02 -0.85 -5.85
CA ASN A 355 -18.85 -1.72 -5.03
C ASN A 355 -18.03 -2.33 -3.87
N GLN A 356 -18.35 -1.92 -2.64
CA GLN A 356 -17.62 -2.32 -1.43
C GLN A 356 -17.77 -3.78 -1.00
N THR A 357 -18.71 -4.54 -1.55
CA THR A 357 -18.80 -5.99 -1.30
C THR A 357 -18.23 -6.81 -2.45
N HIS A 358 -18.23 -6.23 -3.65
CA HIS A 358 -17.84 -6.91 -4.87
C HIS A 358 -16.93 -6.01 -5.74
N PRO A 359 -15.69 -5.76 -5.29
CA PRO A 359 -14.68 -5.04 -6.07
C PRO A 359 -14.33 -5.80 -7.36
N ALA A 360 -13.39 -5.26 -8.14
CA ALA A 360 -12.85 -5.96 -9.29
C ALA A 360 -12.31 -7.35 -8.91
N GLU A 361 -12.58 -8.36 -9.74
CA GLU A 361 -12.22 -9.74 -9.40
C GLU A 361 -11.00 -10.27 -10.16
N PHE A 362 -10.59 -9.64 -11.26
CA PHE A 362 -9.56 -10.17 -12.14
C PHE A 362 -8.47 -9.14 -12.41
N TYR A 363 -7.25 -9.46 -12.01
CA TYR A 363 -6.08 -8.59 -12.07
C TYR A 363 -4.94 -9.25 -12.84
N SER A 364 -4.12 -8.44 -13.50
CA SER A 364 -2.88 -8.93 -14.12
C SER A 364 -1.78 -7.88 -14.15
N GLY A 365 -0.54 -8.32 -14.06
CA GLY A 365 0.65 -7.46 -14.14
C GLY A 365 1.87 -8.22 -14.65
N GLY A 366 2.82 -7.49 -15.25
CA GLY A 366 4.09 -8.05 -15.71
C GLY A 366 5.17 -7.98 -14.63
N SER A 367 6.12 -8.91 -14.68
CA SER A 367 7.31 -9.01 -13.81
C SER A 367 8.51 -9.50 -14.62
N GLU A 368 9.71 -9.61 -14.06
CA GLU A 368 10.84 -10.29 -14.70
C GLU A 368 10.56 -11.78 -14.93
N ARG A 369 9.63 -12.36 -14.16
CA ARG A 369 9.31 -13.78 -14.18
C ARG A 369 8.22 -14.13 -15.20
N GLY A 370 7.32 -13.21 -15.52
CA GLY A 370 6.22 -13.45 -16.44
C GLY A 370 5.05 -12.50 -16.23
N ILE A 371 3.87 -12.92 -16.70
CA ILE A 371 2.62 -12.23 -16.41
C ILE A 371 1.95 -12.95 -15.24
N HIS A 372 1.71 -12.20 -14.17
CA HIS A 372 0.96 -12.68 -13.01
C HIS A 372 -0.53 -12.40 -13.22
N VAL A 373 -1.38 -13.35 -12.85
CA VAL A 373 -2.84 -13.25 -12.93
C VAL A 373 -3.43 -13.61 -11.58
N PHE A 374 -4.25 -12.71 -11.03
CA PHE A 374 -4.98 -12.92 -9.79
C PHE A 374 -6.48 -12.93 -10.08
N MET A 375 -7.20 -13.92 -9.57
CA MET A 375 -8.65 -14.04 -9.73
C MET A 375 -9.30 -14.30 -8.38
N MET A 376 -9.97 -13.29 -7.83
CA MET A 376 -10.58 -13.31 -6.50
C MET A 376 -12.04 -13.75 -6.57
N ASN A 377 -12.47 -14.64 -5.68
CA ASN A 377 -13.88 -15.01 -5.51
C ASN A 377 -14.54 -14.21 -4.38
N THR A 378 -15.26 -13.15 -4.74
CA THR A 378 -16.02 -12.29 -3.81
C THR A 378 -17.28 -12.93 -3.22
N LEU A 379 -17.63 -14.16 -3.59
CA LEU A 379 -18.89 -14.79 -3.19
C LEU A 379 -18.71 -15.80 -2.07
N ASN A 380 -19.74 -15.93 -1.23
CA ASN A 380 -19.90 -16.91 -0.14
C ASN A 380 -20.10 -18.37 -0.62
N LYS A 381 -19.64 -18.73 -1.80
CA LYS A 381 -19.76 -20.09 -2.36
C LYS A 381 -18.64 -20.36 -3.34
N THR A 382 -18.34 -21.65 -3.53
CA THR A 382 -17.40 -22.08 -4.57
C THR A 382 -17.88 -21.69 -5.96
N VAL A 383 -17.00 -21.10 -6.76
CA VAL A 383 -17.25 -20.77 -8.17
C VAL A 383 -16.09 -21.18 -9.07
N THR A 384 -16.34 -21.28 -10.36
CA THR A 384 -15.28 -21.44 -11.36
C THR A 384 -14.96 -20.09 -11.96
N LYS A 385 -13.70 -19.66 -11.92
CA LYS A 385 -13.18 -18.47 -12.61
C LYS A 385 -12.24 -18.86 -13.74
N SER A 386 -12.29 -18.11 -14.83
CA SER A 386 -11.52 -18.39 -16.04
C SER A 386 -10.51 -17.29 -16.33
N ALA A 387 -9.23 -17.65 -16.37
CA ALA A 387 -8.17 -16.81 -16.92
C ALA A 387 -8.16 -17.00 -18.44
N VAL A 388 -8.74 -16.06 -19.20
CA VAL A 388 -8.87 -16.13 -20.66
C VAL A 388 -7.78 -15.30 -21.32
N TRP A 389 -6.90 -15.93 -22.11
CA TRP A 389 -5.70 -15.27 -22.66
C TRP A 389 -5.99 -14.09 -23.59
N GLY A 390 -7.17 -14.05 -24.22
CA GLY A 390 -7.59 -12.93 -25.05
C GLY A 390 -8.04 -11.69 -24.25
N GLU A 391 -8.34 -11.86 -22.96
CA GLU A 391 -8.78 -10.78 -22.07
C GLU A 391 -7.63 -10.18 -21.25
N ILE A 392 -6.57 -10.96 -21.02
CA ILE A 392 -5.45 -10.58 -20.15
C ILE A 392 -4.44 -9.73 -20.92
N PRO A 393 -4.20 -8.47 -20.51
CA PRO A 393 -3.14 -7.64 -21.07
C PRO A 393 -1.79 -8.35 -21.08
N GLY A 394 -1.14 -8.36 -22.24
CA GLY A 394 0.14 -9.04 -22.41
C GLY A 394 0.04 -10.53 -22.75
N LEU A 395 -1.16 -11.09 -22.89
CA LEU A 395 -1.35 -12.43 -23.45
C LEU A 395 -2.07 -12.34 -24.81
N LYS A 396 -2.13 -13.48 -25.52
CA LYS A 396 -2.70 -13.56 -26.87
C LYS A 396 -3.52 -14.83 -27.02
N ALA A 397 -4.74 -14.69 -27.54
CA ALA A 397 -5.59 -15.82 -27.88
C ALA A 397 -4.90 -16.75 -28.89
N GLY A 398 -5.02 -18.06 -28.68
CA GLY A 398 -4.44 -19.08 -29.56
C GLY A 398 -2.96 -19.37 -29.33
N LYS A 399 -2.22 -18.49 -28.63
CA LYS A 399 -0.86 -18.77 -28.18
C LYS A 399 -0.87 -19.66 -26.95
N LYS A 400 0.07 -20.61 -26.89
CA LYS A 400 0.23 -21.56 -25.79
C LYS A 400 1.16 -20.96 -24.72
N TYR A 401 0.72 -20.99 -23.47
CA TYR A 401 1.48 -20.50 -22.31
C TYR A 401 1.61 -21.61 -21.26
N GLU A 402 2.72 -21.62 -20.53
CA GLU A 402 2.89 -22.40 -19.30
C GLU A 402 2.28 -21.62 -18.13
N VAL A 403 1.61 -22.33 -17.22
CA VAL A 403 0.98 -21.74 -16.03
C VAL A 403 1.48 -22.45 -14.79
N THR A 404 1.94 -21.68 -13.81
CA THR A 404 2.27 -22.12 -12.45
C THR A 404 1.26 -21.56 -11.48
N ASP A 405 0.76 -22.40 -10.58
CA ASP A 405 -0.01 -21.97 -9.40
C ASP A 405 0.96 -21.50 -8.31
N MET A 406 0.87 -20.23 -7.95
CA MET A 406 1.79 -19.59 -7.01
C MET A 406 1.56 -19.99 -5.55
N TRP A 407 0.38 -20.49 -5.20
CA TRP A 407 0.11 -20.98 -3.85
C TRP A 407 0.73 -22.35 -3.59
N THR A 408 0.71 -23.21 -4.61
CA THR A 408 1.24 -24.58 -4.50
C THR A 408 2.62 -24.75 -5.11
N HIS A 409 3.14 -23.73 -5.79
CA HIS A 409 4.38 -23.73 -6.58
C HIS A 409 4.42 -24.79 -7.69
N LYS A 410 3.25 -25.27 -8.13
CA LYS A 410 3.13 -26.36 -9.10
C LYS A 410 2.83 -25.83 -10.50
N LYS A 411 3.53 -26.36 -11.49
CA LYS A 411 3.15 -26.19 -12.89
C LYS A 411 1.82 -26.91 -13.15
N LEU A 412 0.81 -26.15 -13.56
CA LEU A 412 -0.51 -26.67 -13.94
C LEU A 412 -0.54 -27.24 -15.36
N GLY A 413 0.45 -26.90 -16.18
CA GLY A 413 0.59 -27.36 -17.55
C GLY A 413 0.63 -26.20 -18.55
N SER A 414 0.23 -26.48 -19.79
CA SER A 414 0.26 -25.50 -20.86
C SER A 414 -1.06 -25.39 -21.61
N PHE A 415 -1.53 -24.16 -21.81
CA PHE A 415 -2.89 -23.87 -22.27
C PHE A 415 -2.87 -22.83 -23.39
N SER A 416 -3.74 -22.97 -24.40
CA SER A 416 -3.76 -22.11 -25.60
C SER A 416 -4.92 -21.11 -25.67
N LYS A 417 -5.91 -21.20 -24.77
CA LYS A 417 -7.09 -20.32 -24.77
C LYS A 417 -7.40 -19.73 -23.40
N LYS A 418 -7.49 -20.60 -22.40
CA LYS A 418 -7.82 -20.23 -21.03
C LYS A 418 -7.38 -21.31 -20.03
N LEU A 419 -7.41 -20.96 -18.75
CA LEU A 419 -7.40 -21.88 -17.63
C LEU A 419 -8.65 -21.63 -16.77
N ASP A 420 -9.39 -22.71 -16.45
CA ASP A 420 -10.51 -22.66 -15.51
C ASP A 420 -10.03 -23.10 -14.12
N VAL A 421 -10.31 -22.32 -13.08
CA VAL A 421 -9.92 -22.58 -11.70
C VAL A 421 -11.18 -22.61 -10.83
N LYS A 422 -11.36 -23.68 -10.06
CA LYS A 422 -12.44 -23.78 -9.06
C LYS A 422 -11.93 -23.17 -7.76
N LEU A 423 -12.56 -22.08 -7.32
CA LEU A 423 -12.18 -21.32 -6.14
C LEU A 423 -13.23 -21.48 -5.05
N ALA A 424 -12.79 -21.75 -3.83
CA ALA A 424 -13.64 -21.74 -2.64
C ALA A 424 -14.19 -20.32 -2.38
N ALA A 425 -15.16 -20.22 -1.46
CA ALA A 425 -15.66 -18.91 -1.04
C ALA A 425 -14.49 -18.04 -0.57
N HIS A 426 -14.46 -16.78 -1.02
CA HIS A 426 -13.47 -15.78 -0.57
C HIS A 426 -12.01 -16.07 -0.93
N ASP A 427 -11.74 -17.09 -1.74
CA ASP A 427 -10.39 -17.49 -2.15
C ASP A 427 -9.92 -16.75 -3.41
N THR A 428 -8.61 -16.71 -3.62
CA THR A 428 -7.98 -16.08 -4.78
C THR A 428 -7.04 -17.04 -5.50
N ALA A 429 -7.25 -17.25 -6.80
CA ALA A 429 -6.23 -17.88 -7.64
C ALA A 429 -5.08 -16.90 -7.85
N ALA A 430 -3.84 -17.36 -7.68
CA ALA A 430 -2.64 -16.59 -8.00
C ALA A 430 -1.78 -17.41 -8.98
N LEU A 431 -1.64 -16.92 -10.22
CA LEU A 431 -1.03 -17.67 -11.31
C LEU A 431 0.15 -16.89 -11.92
N LEU A 432 1.24 -17.59 -12.22
CA LEU A 432 2.33 -17.09 -13.06
C LEU A 432 2.21 -17.70 -14.46
N VAL A 433 2.18 -16.84 -15.48
CA VAL A 433 2.03 -17.22 -16.89
C VAL A 433 3.27 -16.84 -17.68
N THR A 434 3.89 -17.82 -18.33
CA THR A 434 5.08 -17.64 -19.19
C THR A 434 4.86 -18.24 -20.57
N GLU A 435 5.67 -17.87 -21.56
CA GLU A 435 5.70 -18.63 -22.81
C GLU A 435 6.22 -20.05 -22.58
N VAL A 436 5.89 -20.97 -23.48
CA VAL A 436 6.46 -22.33 -23.47
C VAL A 436 7.98 -22.26 -23.53
N GLY A 437 8.65 -22.96 -22.61
CA GLY A 437 10.10 -22.86 -22.43
C GLY A 437 10.56 -21.73 -21.50
N GLY A 438 9.65 -21.13 -20.73
CA GLY A 438 9.97 -20.21 -19.62
C GLY A 438 10.36 -18.79 -20.04
N LYS A 439 10.12 -18.40 -21.30
CA LYS A 439 10.40 -17.03 -21.75
C LYS A 439 9.30 -16.07 -21.26
N HIS A 440 9.68 -14.84 -20.96
CA HIS A 440 8.71 -13.80 -20.63
C HIS A 440 7.76 -13.57 -21.82
N PRO A 441 6.43 -13.48 -21.62
CA PRO A 441 5.44 -13.27 -22.69
C PRO A 441 5.61 -11.99 -23.53
N PHE A 442 6.40 -11.05 -23.04
CA PHE A 442 6.71 -9.74 -23.63
C PHE A 442 8.20 -9.42 -23.48
N PRO A 443 8.84 -8.67 -24.40
CA PRO A 443 10.15 -8.08 -24.10
C PRO A 443 10.03 -7.07 -22.94
N LYS A 444 11.07 -6.97 -22.10
CA LYS A 444 11.21 -5.97 -21.03
C LYS A 444 10.76 -4.59 -21.53
N PRO A 445 9.98 -3.79 -20.79
CA PRO A 445 9.46 -2.54 -21.31
C PRO A 445 10.61 -1.59 -21.61
N ALA A 446 10.79 -1.21 -22.88
CA ALA A 446 11.50 0.01 -23.23
C ALA A 446 10.53 1.18 -23.02
N GLY A 447 10.24 1.46 -21.75
CA GLY A 447 9.07 2.26 -21.35
C GLY A 447 7.79 1.50 -21.70
N LEU A 448 6.95 1.23 -20.71
CA LEU A 448 5.59 0.81 -21.04
C LEU A 448 5.00 1.90 -21.94
N PRO A 449 4.45 1.58 -23.13
CA PRO A 449 3.54 2.52 -23.74
C PRO A 449 2.50 2.81 -22.66
N LYS A 450 2.23 4.10 -22.42
CA LYS A 450 1.05 4.49 -21.63
C LYS A 450 -0.07 3.56 -22.10
N PRO A 451 -0.80 2.86 -21.20
CA PRO A 451 -2.02 2.19 -21.63
C PRO A 451 -2.74 3.22 -22.49
N LYS A 452 -3.16 2.85 -23.71
CA LYS A 452 -3.93 3.75 -24.55
C LYS A 452 -5.00 4.29 -23.61
N ILE A 453 -4.87 5.55 -23.24
CA ILE A 453 -5.88 6.26 -22.47
C ILE A 453 -7.12 5.95 -23.28
N TYR A 454 -8.03 5.20 -22.69
CA TYR A 454 -9.35 5.08 -23.25
C TYR A 454 -9.77 6.54 -23.43
N GLU A 455 -9.82 7.00 -24.67
CA GLU A 455 -10.28 8.36 -25.01
C GLU A 455 -11.73 8.56 -24.57
N THR A 456 -12.38 7.54 -24.02
CA THR A 456 -13.38 7.73 -22.99
C THR A 456 -12.70 8.12 -21.68
N LYS A 457 -12.37 9.41 -21.56
CA LYS A 457 -12.63 10.09 -20.28
C LYS A 457 -13.97 9.54 -19.77
N PRO A 458 -14.14 9.21 -18.48
CA PRO A 458 -15.50 9.10 -17.96
C PRO A 458 -16.21 10.35 -18.47
N LYS A 459 -17.32 10.16 -19.18
CA LYS A 459 -18.23 11.28 -19.47
C LYS A 459 -18.33 12.01 -18.14
N ARG A 460 -17.98 13.29 -18.16
CA ARG A 460 -18.17 14.22 -17.04
C ARG A 460 -19.35 13.72 -16.21
N TRP A 461 -19.11 13.44 -14.94
CA TRP A 461 -20.14 13.37 -13.93
C TRP A 461 -20.78 14.76 -13.84
N LEU A 462 -21.55 15.12 -14.87
CA LEU A 462 -22.56 16.15 -14.80
C LEU A 462 -23.72 15.44 -14.14
N ALA A 463 -24.08 15.94 -12.96
CA ALA A 463 -25.35 15.68 -12.32
C ALA A 463 -26.46 15.62 -13.39
N PRO A 464 -27.38 14.64 -13.35
CA PRO A 464 -28.57 14.71 -14.17
C PRO A 464 -29.31 16.00 -13.81
N GLU A 465 -29.58 16.85 -14.80
CA GLU A 465 -30.54 17.94 -14.66
C GLU A 465 -31.87 17.33 -14.17
N LEU A 466 -32.25 17.70 -12.95
CA LEU A 466 -33.59 17.47 -12.40
C LEU A 466 -34.60 18.23 -13.26
N ILE A 467 -35.57 17.49 -13.81
CA ILE A 467 -36.89 18.03 -14.19
C ILE A 467 -37.77 18.02 -12.96
#